data_AF-A0A7K4BKA9-F1
#
_entry.id   AF-A0A7K4BKA9-F1
#
_cell.length_a   1.000
_cell.length_b   1.000
_cell.length_c   1.000
_cell.angle_alpha   90.00
_cell.angle_beta   90.00
_cell.angle_gamma   90.00
#
_symmetry.space_group_name_H-M   'P 1'
#
loop_
_entity.id
_entity.type
_entity.pdbx_description
1 polymer ?
#
loop_
_entity_poly.entity_id
_entity_poly.type
_entity_poly.pdbx_seq_one_letter_code
_entity_poly.pdbx_strand_id
1 'polypeptide(L)'
;VRLGDRVHPVGEITFGASDHVARIVLTAMHFDQGIRSAANIRFSETILLEMENLMFEICSFDRESEPPGVQTMDWGVASCCKEGVPDVIYDRGAQGKEPMIRVLGEDPVTVAHNILKLSGRINYAQL
;
A
#
# COMPACT_ATOMS: atom_id res chain seq x y z
N VAL A 1 -2.13 -2.76 15.11
CA VAL A 1 -3.14 -3.86 15.14
C VAL A 1 -4.47 -3.34 15.67
N ARG A 2 -5.59 -4.06 15.42
CA ARG A 2 -6.88 -3.75 16.06
C ARG A 2 -6.91 -4.40 17.46
N LEU A 3 -7.14 -3.62 18.50
CA LEU A 3 -7.32 -4.07 19.88
C LEU A 3 -8.70 -3.60 20.36
N GLY A 4 -9.67 -4.51 20.35
CA GLY A 4 -11.08 -4.14 20.51
C GLY A 4 -11.53 -3.20 19.39
N ASP A 5 -12.04 -2.03 19.76
CA ASP A 5 -12.52 -1.00 18.81
C ASP A 5 -11.51 0.12 18.58
N ARG A 6 -10.22 -0.13 18.87
CA ARG A 6 -9.15 0.87 18.72
C ARG A 6 -7.97 0.33 17.92
N VAL A 7 -7.27 1.25 17.28
CA VAL A 7 -5.95 0.97 16.70
C VAL A 7 -4.91 1.01 17.83
N HIS A 8 -4.04 0.01 17.87
CA HIS A 8 -2.93 -0.08 18.82
C HIS A 8 -1.61 -0.23 18.04
N PRO A 9 -0.68 0.74 18.11
CA PRO A 9 0.67 0.58 17.60
C PRO A 9 1.42 -0.41 18.49
N VAL A 10 2.21 -1.30 17.88
CA VAL A 10 2.98 -2.34 18.58
C VAL A 10 4.45 -2.20 18.21
N GLY A 11 5.32 -2.24 19.20
CA GLY A 11 6.77 -2.11 19.01
C GLY A 11 7.24 -0.66 18.87
N GLU A 12 8.53 -0.53 18.63
CA GLU A 12 9.22 0.77 18.49
C GLU A 12 9.59 1.03 17.03
N ILE A 13 9.84 2.30 16.70
CA ILE A 13 10.34 2.70 15.39
C ILE A 13 11.84 2.39 15.34
N THR A 14 12.24 1.49 14.45
CA THR A 14 13.65 1.16 14.23
C THR A 14 13.91 0.76 12.78
N PHE A 15 15.16 0.87 12.33
CA PHE A 15 15.57 0.40 11.02
C PHE A 15 15.48 -1.12 10.93
N GLY A 16 15.07 -1.64 9.77
CA GLY A 16 14.90 -3.08 9.56
C GLY A 16 13.67 -3.69 10.23
N ALA A 17 12.78 -2.89 10.84
CA ALA A 17 11.57 -3.38 11.50
C ALA A 17 10.54 -4.00 10.55
N SER A 18 10.56 -3.63 9.26
CA SER A 18 9.61 -4.14 8.26
C SER A 18 10.31 -4.47 6.95
N ASP A 19 10.56 -5.76 6.76
CA ASP A 19 11.12 -6.29 5.51
C ASP A 19 10.14 -6.15 4.33
N HIS A 20 8.84 -6.37 4.57
CA HIS A 20 7.83 -6.32 3.51
C HIS A 20 7.59 -4.90 2.98
N VAL A 21 7.45 -3.90 3.86
CA VAL A 21 7.24 -2.50 3.44
C VAL A 21 8.54 -1.91 2.90
N ALA A 22 9.70 -2.28 3.46
CA ALA A 22 10.98 -1.84 2.95
C ALA A 22 11.17 -2.23 1.48
N ARG A 23 10.83 -3.47 1.08
CA ARG A 23 10.89 -3.87 -0.34
C ARG A 23 10.05 -2.98 -1.24
N ILE A 24 8.81 -2.70 -0.86
CA ILE A 24 7.90 -1.84 -1.65
C ILE A 24 8.53 -0.46 -1.86
N VAL A 25 9.01 0.17 -0.80
CA VAL A 25 9.65 1.49 -0.87
C VAL A 25 10.91 1.43 -1.74
N LEU A 26 11.78 0.44 -1.52
CA LEU A 26 13.03 0.30 -2.29
C LEU A 26 12.77 0.05 -3.79
N THR A 27 11.74 -0.73 -4.14
CA THR A 27 11.35 -0.92 -5.53
C THR A 27 10.81 0.37 -6.14
N ALA A 28 9.91 1.08 -5.45
CA ALA A 28 9.38 2.36 -5.91
C ALA A 28 10.49 3.42 -6.09
N MET A 29 11.46 3.46 -5.16
CA MET A 29 12.64 4.34 -5.21
C MET A 29 13.50 4.15 -6.46
N HIS A 30 13.44 2.98 -7.11
CA HIS A 30 14.14 2.75 -8.37
C HIS A 30 13.55 3.55 -9.53
N PHE A 31 12.24 3.85 -9.47
CA PHE A 31 11.51 4.62 -10.47
C PHE A 31 11.43 6.10 -10.09
N ASP A 32 11.23 6.39 -8.80
CA ASP A 32 11.24 7.75 -8.25
C ASP A 32 11.90 7.82 -6.87
N GLN A 33 13.06 8.46 -6.79
CA GLN A 33 13.83 8.62 -5.56
C GLN A 33 13.14 9.51 -4.50
N GLY A 34 12.14 10.31 -4.91
CA GLY A 34 11.32 11.12 -4.01
C GLY A 34 10.43 10.25 -3.12
N ILE A 35 10.00 9.09 -3.59
CA ILE A 35 9.11 8.18 -2.86
C ILE A 35 9.91 7.40 -1.81
N ARG A 36 9.74 7.73 -0.53
CA ARG A 36 10.54 7.14 0.56
C ARG A 36 9.70 6.59 1.72
N SER A 37 8.39 6.53 1.55
CA SER A 37 7.46 6.07 2.56
C SER A 37 6.35 5.24 1.94
N ALA A 38 5.87 4.26 2.70
CA ALA A 38 4.68 3.50 2.34
C ALA A 38 3.96 2.98 3.59
N ALA A 39 2.66 2.76 3.47
CA ALA A 39 1.86 2.11 4.50
C ALA A 39 0.87 1.13 3.87
N ASN A 40 0.78 -0.05 4.47
CA ASN A 40 -0.21 -1.05 4.11
C ASN A 40 -1.50 -0.80 4.89
N ILE A 41 -2.64 -0.80 4.19
CA ILE A 41 -3.97 -0.76 4.78
C ILE A 41 -4.82 -1.90 4.25
N ARG A 42 -5.87 -2.25 5.00
CA ARG A 42 -6.84 -3.28 4.60
C ARG A 42 -7.42 -2.96 3.23
N PHE A 43 -7.52 -3.97 2.39
CA PHE A 43 -8.27 -3.90 1.14
C PHE A 43 -9.79 -3.97 1.38
N SER A 44 -10.54 -3.14 0.67
CA SER A 44 -11.95 -3.35 0.36
C SER A 44 -12.30 -2.60 -0.92
N GLU A 45 -13.32 -3.06 -1.65
CA GLU A 45 -13.81 -2.33 -2.83
C GLU A 45 -14.28 -0.91 -2.47
N THR A 46 -14.91 -0.75 -1.30
CA THR A 46 -15.33 0.55 -0.79
C THR A 46 -14.14 1.49 -0.62
N ILE A 47 -13.01 1.00 -0.10
CA ILE A 47 -11.79 1.82 0.05
C ILE A 47 -11.25 2.23 -1.30
N LEU A 48 -11.19 1.32 -2.29
CA LEU A 48 -10.71 1.64 -3.62
C LEU A 48 -11.57 2.72 -4.29
N LEU A 49 -12.90 2.58 -4.21
CA LEU A 49 -13.82 3.57 -4.76
C LEU A 49 -13.61 4.96 -4.14
N GLU A 50 -13.42 5.04 -2.81
CA GLU A 50 -13.15 6.31 -2.16
C GLU A 50 -11.78 6.90 -2.52
N MET A 51 -10.77 6.06 -2.78
CA MET A 51 -9.48 6.52 -3.31
C MET A 51 -9.62 7.08 -4.73
N GLU A 52 -10.40 6.43 -5.60
CA GLU A 52 -10.70 6.95 -6.95
C GLU A 52 -11.44 8.29 -6.86
N ASN A 53 -12.44 8.41 -5.98
CA ASN A 53 -13.18 9.66 -5.75
C ASN A 53 -12.29 10.80 -5.22
N LEU A 54 -11.22 10.47 -4.50
CA LEU A 54 -10.21 11.40 -4.03
C LEU A 54 -9.11 11.68 -5.07
N MET A 55 -9.25 11.16 -6.29
CA MET A 55 -8.33 11.34 -7.42
C MET A 55 -6.93 10.79 -7.16
N PHE A 56 -6.81 9.74 -6.34
CA PHE A 56 -5.54 9.02 -6.20
C PHE A 56 -5.19 8.33 -7.53
N GLU A 57 -3.90 8.34 -7.88
CA GLU A 57 -3.39 7.46 -8.92
C GLU A 57 -3.30 6.04 -8.37
N ILE A 58 -4.09 5.12 -8.93
CA ILE A 58 -4.20 3.75 -8.46
C ILE A 58 -3.71 2.78 -9.53
N CYS A 59 -2.81 1.88 -9.13
CA CYS A 59 -2.42 0.73 -9.92
C CYS A 59 -2.68 -0.57 -9.16
N SER A 60 -2.81 -1.67 -9.91
CA SER A 60 -2.89 -3.01 -9.33
C SER A 60 -2.03 -4.01 -10.09
N PHE A 61 -1.67 -5.07 -9.39
CA PHE A 61 -1.05 -6.24 -10.01
C PHE A 61 -1.75 -7.51 -9.50
N ASP A 62 -1.72 -8.54 -10.33
CA ASP A 62 -2.21 -9.86 -9.98
C ASP A 62 -1.04 -10.74 -9.54
N ARG A 63 -1.16 -11.32 -8.34
CA ARG A 63 -0.13 -12.21 -7.77
C ARG A 63 0.00 -13.52 -8.54
N GLU A 64 -1.05 -13.99 -9.21
CA GLU A 64 -1.01 -15.23 -9.99
C GLU A 64 -0.27 -15.04 -11.32
N SER A 65 -0.11 -13.79 -11.75
CA SER A 65 0.62 -13.40 -12.96
C SER A 65 2.14 -13.25 -12.73
N GLU A 66 2.64 -13.65 -11.56
CA GLU A 66 4.05 -13.56 -11.19
C GLU A 66 4.96 -14.43 -12.09
N PRO A 67 6.03 -13.87 -12.68
CA PRO A 67 6.98 -14.64 -13.46
C PRO A 67 7.84 -15.57 -12.58
N PRO A 68 8.22 -16.77 -13.06
CA PRO A 68 9.06 -17.69 -12.28
C PRO A 68 10.40 -17.07 -11.88
N GLY A 69 10.79 -17.21 -10.62
CA GLY A 69 12.13 -16.85 -10.13
C GLY A 69 12.31 -15.37 -9.74
N VAL A 70 11.25 -14.57 -9.73
CA VAL A 70 11.26 -13.20 -9.21
C VAL A 70 10.46 -13.16 -7.91
N GLN A 71 10.70 -12.20 -7.01
CA GLN A 71 9.83 -12.00 -5.84
C GLN A 71 8.58 -11.23 -6.24
N THR A 72 7.39 -11.75 -5.89
CA THR A 72 6.08 -11.17 -6.26
C THR A 72 5.98 -9.67 -6.02
N MET A 73 6.51 -9.20 -4.90
CA MET A 73 6.37 -7.80 -4.49
C MET A 73 7.24 -6.87 -5.33
N ASP A 74 8.47 -7.28 -5.61
CA ASP A 74 9.41 -6.48 -6.40
C ASP A 74 8.90 -6.38 -7.83
N TRP A 75 8.45 -7.50 -8.40
CA TRP A 75 7.83 -7.50 -9.73
C TRP A 75 6.51 -6.72 -9.75
N GLY A 76 5.62 -6.96 -8.79
CA GLY A 76 4.30 -6.35 -8.73
C GLY A 76 4.37 -4.84 -8.62
N VAL A 77 5.17 -4.33 -7.69
CA VAL A 77 5.41 -2.88 -7.54
C VAL A 77 6.08 -2.33 -8.79
N ALA A 78 7.16 -2.95 -9.28
CA ALA A 78 7.85 -2.48 -10.49
C ALA A 78 6.93 -2.45 -11.72
N SER A 79 6.00 -3.39 -11.84
CA SER A 79 5.01 -3.42 -12.93
C SER A 79 4.08 -2.20 -12.91
N CYS A 80 3.77 -1.70 -11.72
CA CYS A 80 2.92 -0.53 -11.51
C CYS A 80 3.67 0.80 -11.65
N CYS A 81 4.99 0.79 -11.51
CA CYS A 81 5.80 2.02 -11.52
C CYS A 81 6.36 2.39 -12.91
N LYS A 82 6.04 1.63 -13.98
CA LYS A 82 6.66 1.80 -15.30
C LYS A 82 6.43 3.17 -15.94
N GLU A 83 5.27 3.77 -15.73
CA GLU A 83 4.87 5.06 -16.30
C GLU A 83 4.94 6.21 -15.26
N GLY A 84 5.49 5.94 -14.08
CA GLY A 84 5.43 6.81 -12.90
C GLY A 84 5.04 6.02 -11.65
N VAL A 85 5.47 6.45 -10.47
CA VAL A 85 5.08 5.80 -9.21
C VAL A 85 3.67 6.29 -8.83
N PRO A 86 2.65 5.41 -8.78
CA PRO A 86 1.31 5.82 -8.40
C PRO A 86 1.23 6.10 -6.90
N ASP A 87 0.21 6.84 -6.47
CA ASP A 87 -0.05 7.05 -5.05
C ASP A 87 -0.42 5.74 -4.33
N VAL A 88 -1.09 4.83 -5.03
CA VAL A 88 -1.63 3.59 -4.46
C VAL A 88 -1.33 2.38 -5.35
N ILE A 89 -0.87 1.29 -4.72
CA ILE A 89 -0.75 -0.02 -5.35
C ILE A 89 -1.55 -1.05 -4.55
N TYR A 90 -2.47 -1.76 -5.19
CA TYR A 90 -3.21 -2.85 -4.54
C TYR A 90 -3.04 -4.20 -5.23
N ASP A 91 -3.34 -5.26 -4.48
CA ASP A 91 -3.53 -6.61 -5.02
C ASP A 91 -4.76 -7.26 -4.39
N ARG A 92 -5.38 -8.18 -5.12
CA ARG A 92 -6.59 -8.91 -4.69
C ARG A 92 -6.28 -10.17 -3.89
N GLY A 93 -5.06 -10.29 -3.36
CA GLY A 93 -4.61 -11.48 -2.67
C GLY A 93 -4.33 -12.64 -3.62
N ALA A 94 -4.13 -13.81 -3.03
CA ALA A 94 -3.97 -15.10 -3.71
C ALA A 94 -4.25 -16.21 -2.69
N GLN A 95 -4.16 -17.47 -3.09
CA GLN A 95 -4.27 -18.57 -2.14
C GLN A 95 -3.26 -18.41 -0.98
N GLY A 96 -3.77 -18.24 0.24
CA GLY A 96 -2.96 -18.03 1.45
C GLY A 96 -2.33 -16.63 1.57
N LYS A 97 -2.74 -15.66 0.75
CA LYS A 97 -2.29 -14.25 0.80
C LYS A 97 -3.49 -13.32 0.87
N GLU A 98 -3.54 -12.51 1.92
CA GLU A 98 -4.61 -11.53 2.08
C GLU A 98 -4.49 -10.40 1.04
N PRO A 99 -5.62 -9.90 0.51
CA PRO A 99 -5.65 -8.69 -0.32
C PRO A 99 -5.14 -7.48 0.46
N MET A 100 -4.42 -6.57 -0.22
CA MET A 100 -3.75 -5.44 0.45
C MET A 100 -3.72 -4.20 -0.43
N ILE A 101 -3.88 -3.03 0.20
CA ILE A 101 -3.66 -1.71 -0.42
C ILE A 101 -2.38 -1.11 0.18
N ARG A 102 -1.53 -0.54 -0.67
CA ARG A 102 -0.27 0.11 -0.31
C ARG A 102 -0.34 1.56 -0.73
N VAL A 103 -0.31 2.47 0.24
CA VAL A 103 -0.24 3.91 0.01
C VAL A 103 1.22 4.32 0.01
N LEU A 104 1.68 4.96 -1.06
CA LEU A 104 3.04 5.43 -1.26
C LEU A 104 3.10 6.95 -1.03
N GLY A 105 4.31 7.47 -0.79
CA GLY A 105 4.52 8.90 -0.70
C GLY A 105 5.96 9.28 -0.37
N GLU A 106 6.23 10.58 -0.40
CA GLU A 106 7.57 11.12 -0.18
C GLU A 106 8.06 10.89 1.25
N ASP A 107 7.15 10.97 2.23
CA ASP A 107 7.47 10.93 3.65
C ASP A 107 6.30 10.33 4.47
N PRO A 108 6.53 9.89 5.72
CA PRO A 108 5.49 9.27 6.53
C PRO A 108 4.34 10.20 6.90
N VAL A 109 4.55 11.52 6.97
CA VAL A 109 3.49 12.49 7.25
C VAL A 109 2.55 12.60 6.05
N THR A 110 3.09 12.66 4.83
CA THR A 110 2.28 12.66 3.59
C THR A 110 1.42 11.40 3.48
N VAL A 111 2.02 10.22 3.70
CA VAL A 111 1.28 8.94 3.70
C VAL A 111 0.19 8.92 4.77
N ALA A 112 0.51 9.34 6.00
CA ALA A 112 -0.47 9.39 7.09
C ALA A 112 -1.61 10.37 6.79
N HIS A 113 -1.31 11.54 6.23
CA HIS A 113 -2.33 12.52 5.83
C HIS A 113 -3.27 11.97 4.77
N ASN A 114 -2.75 11.25 3.76
CA ASN A 114 -3.58 10.62 2.73
C ASN A 114 -4.51 9.56 3.33
N ILE A 115 -4.01 8.73 4.24
CA ILE A 115 -4.83 7.74 4.97
C ILE A 115 -5.90 8.41 5.83
N LEU A 116 -5.58 9.54 6.50
CA LEU A 116 -6.56 10.28 7.31
C LEU A 116 -7.66 10.92 6.44
N LYS A 117 -7.31 11.49 5.27
CA LYS A 117 -8.29 12.01 4.31
C LYS A 117 -9.25 10.92 3.87
N LEU A 118 -8.72 9.75 3.51
CA LEU A 118 -9.50 8.58 3.15
C LEU A 118 -10.39 8.10 4.31
N SER A 119 -9.84 8.01 5.52
CA SER A 119 -10.62 7.61 6.71
C SER A 119 -11.80 8.54 6.99
N GLY A 120 -11.70 9.83 6.64
CA GLY A 120 -12.81 10.78 6.76
C GLY A 120 -13.95 10.56 5.76
N ARG A 121 -13.73 9.74 4.71
CA ARG A 121 -14.73 9.39 3.68
C ARG A 121 -15.42 8.06 3.94
N ILE A 122 -14.87 7.23 4.82
CA ILE A 122 -15.32 5.87 5.04
C ILE A 122 -16.10 5.78 6.36
N ASN A 123 -17.32 5.25 6.31
CA ASN A 123 -18.02 4.80 7.52
C ASN A 123 -17.72 3.31 7.76
N TYR A 124 -17.45 2.93 9.00
CA TYR A 124 -17.21 1.53 9.39
C TYR A 124 -18.37 0.59 9.04
N ALA A 125 -19.60 1.09 8.89
CA ALA A 125 -20.74 0.30 8.43
C ALA A 125 -20.65 -0.12 6.94
N GLN A 126 -19.67 0.40 6.19
CA GLN A 126 -19.50 0.20 4.75
C GLN A 126 -18.26 -0.65 4.39
N LEU A 127 -17.53 -1.16 5.40
CA LEU A 127 -16.28 -1.94 5.29
C LEU A 127 -16.47 -3.43 5.62
#